data_AF-A0A4Y5ZNG2-F1
#
_entry.id   AF-A0A4Y5ZNG2-F1
#
_cell.length_a   1.000
_cell.length_b   1.000
_cell.length_c   1.000
_cell.angle_alpha   90.00
_cell.angle_beta   90.00
_cell.angle_gamma   90.00
#
_symmetry.space_group_name_H-M   'P 1'
#
loop_
_entity.id
_entity.type
_entity.pdbx_description
1 polymer ?
#
loop_
_entity_poly.entity_id
_entity_poly.type
_entity_poly.pdbx_seq_one_letter_code
_entity_poly.pdbx_strand_id
1 'polypeptide(L)'
;MWSTEKYLDFTPKLFDAVRSQFGFSEHLLHDMHHRLTPIEAARFGKSIEEYRLFWMEDPTPAENRECFRLIRQHTVTPIAVGKCSTASGTASS
;
A
#
# COMPACT_ATOMS: atom_id res chain seq x y z
N MET A 1 11.38 -18.05 -2.57
CA MET A 1 10.96 -17.36 -3.81
C MET A 1 9.69 -16.56 -3.49
N TRP A 2 9.55 -15.33 -3.98
CA TRP A 2 8.37 -14.47 -3.77
C TRP A 2 7.19 -14.90 -4.67
N SER A 3 5.94 -14.70 -4.21
CA SER A 3 4.72 -14.84 -5.02
C SER A 3 3.71 -13.77 -4.59
N THR A 4 3.36 -12.92 -5.55
CA THR A 4 2.40 -11.82 -5.35
C THR A 4 0.99 -12.35 -5.09
N GLU A 5 0.58 -13.40 -5.78
CA GLU A 5 -0.76 -14.00 -5.66
C GLU A 5 -1.00 -14.52 -4.26
N LYS A 6 -0.04 -15.28 -3.71
CA LYS A 6 -0.12 -15.80 -2.33
C LYS A 6 -0.20 -14.67 -1.31
N TYR A 7 0.55 -13.59 -1.52
CA TYR A 7 0.51 -12.42 -0.66
C TYR A 7 -0.87 -11.73 -0.71
N LEU A 8 -1.44 -11.53 -1.90
CA LEU A 8 -2.74 -10.90 -2.10
C LEU A 8 -3.88 -11.72 -1.48
N ASP A 9 -3.80 -13.06 -1.56
CA ASP A 9 -4.85 -13.95 -1.04
C ASP A 9 -4.77 -14.16 0.48
N PHE A 10 -3.58 -14.02 1.08
CA PHE A 10 -3.36 -14.29 2.49
C PHE A 10 -3.46 -13.04 3.37
N THR A 11 -2.85 -11.94 2.95
CA THR A 11 -2.66 -10.76 3.81
C THR A 11 -3.97 -10.14 4.32
N PRO A 12 -5.07 -10.05 3.55
CA PRO A 12 -6.36 -9.59 4.09
C PRO A 12 -6.85 -10.40 5.30
N LYS A 13 -6.57 -11.71 5.34
CA LYS A 13 -6.95 -12.59 6.46
C LYS A 13 -6.19 -12.26 7.74
N LEU A 14 -4.97 -11.71 7.62
CA LEU A 14 -4.22 -11.21 8.78
C LEU A 14 -4.95 -10.03 9.42
N PHE A 15 -5.40 -9.07 8.61
CA PHE A 15 -6.12 -7.91 9.13
C PHE A 15 -7.47 -8.28 9.73
N ASP A 16 -8.18 -9.23 9.12
CA ASP A 16 -9.41 -9.78 9.67
C ASP A 16 -9.20 -10.38 11.06
N ALA A 17 -8.16 -11.21 11.23
CA ALA A 17 -7.82 -11.81 12.51
C ALA A 17 -7.45 -10.75 13.56
N VAL A 18 -6.66 -9.74 13.18
CA VAL A 18 -6.26 -8.64 14.07
C VAL A 18 -7.49 -7.81 14.50
N ARG A 19 -8.36 -7.42 13.56
CA ARG A 19 -9.56 -6.64 13.88
C ARG A 19 -10.58 -7.45 14.67
N SER A 20 -10.68 -8.75 14.43
CA SER A 20 -11.53 -9.65 15.21
C SER A 20 -11.05 -9.80 16.66
N GLN A 21 -9.74 -9.82 16.88
CA GLN A 21 -9.16 -10.02 18.22
C GLN A 21 -9.01 -8.72 19.03
N PHE A 22 -8.66 -7.62 18.38
CA PHE A 22 -8.28 -6.37 19.05
C PHE A 22 -9.23 -5.19 18.75
N GLY A 23 -10.17 -5.35 17.82
CA GLY A 23 -11.09 -4.29 17.42
C GLY A 23 -10.41 -3.14 16.65
N PHE A 24 -10.99 -1.95 16.78
CA PHE A 24 -10.64 -0.76 15.98
C PHE A 24 -10.03 0.39 16.79
N SER A 25 -9.67 0.18 18.06
CA SER A 25 -9.05 1.23 18.88
C SER A 25 -7.67 1.62 18.35
N GLU A 26 -6.90 0.64 17.90
CA GLU A 26 -5.53 0.85 17.41
C GLU A 26 -5.49 1.19 15.92
N HIS A 27 -4.55 2.07 15.58
CA HIS A 27 -4.16 2.35 14.20
C HIS A 27 -3.34 1.19 13.64
N LEU A 28 -3.84 0.59 12.56
CA LEU A 28 -3.19 -0.55 11.89
C LEU A 28 -2.43 -0.05 10.66
N LEU A 29 -1.17 -0.40 10.54
CA LEU A 29 -0.27 0.02 9.47
C LEU A 29 0.25 -1.22 8.76
N HIS A 30 0.51 -1.11 7.46
CA HIS A 30 1.05 -2.23 6.69
C HIS A 30 2.00 -1.79 5.59
N ASP A 31 3.20 -2.37 5.57
CA ASP A 31 4.25 -2.10 4.58
C ASP A 31 4.27 -3.19 3.48
N MET A 32 4.15 -2.75 2.23
CA MET A 32 4.07 -3.59 1.04
C MET A 32 5.42 -3.73 0.30
N HIS A 33 6.45 -3.00 0.75
CA HIS A 33 7.85 -3.14 0.34
C HIS A 33 8.08 -3.05 -1.18
N HIS A 34 7.33 -2.21 -1.90
CA HIS A 34 7.41 -2.00 -3.35
C HIS A 34 7.21 -3.26 -4.22
N ARG A 35 6.49 -4.27 -3.74
CA ARG A 35 6.42 -5.58 -4.41
C ARG A 35 5.30 -5.72 -5.44
N LEU A 36 4.33 -4.81 -5.45
CA LEU A 36 3.16 -4.91 -6.33
C LEU A 36 3.23 -3.95 -7.51
N THR A 37 2.58 -4.33 -8.60
CA THR A 37 2.21 -3.40 -9.66
C THR A 37 1.07 -2.48 -9.20
N PRO A 38 0.84 -1.34 -9.89
CA PRO A 38 -0.21 -0.41 -9.49
C PRO A 38 -1.62 -1.00 -9.48
N ILE A 39 -1.95 -1.92 -10.40
CA ILE A 39 -3.28 -2.56 -10.44
C ILE A 39 -3.44 -3.63 -9.34
N GLU A 40 -2.36 -4.31 -8.98
CA GLU A 40 -2.35 -5.24 -7.84
C GLU A 40 -2.48 -4.48 -6.52
N ALA A 41 -1.80 -3.34 -6.37
CA ALA A 41 -1.96 -2.45 -5.24
C ALA A 41 -3.38 -1.86 -5.15
N ALA A 42 -3.99 -1.49 -6.28
CA ALA A 42 -5.39 -1.08 -6.34
C ALA A 42 -6.33 -2.19 -5.84
N ARG A 43 -6.14 -3.42 -6.34
CA ARG A 43 -6.90 -4.60 -5.90
C ARG A 43 -6.71 -4.87 -4.41
N PHE A 44 -5.47 -4.82 -3.94
CA PHE A 44 -5.11 -5.04 -2.54
C PHE A 44 -5.76 -4.01 -1.63
N GLY A 45 -5.58 -2.73 -1.93
CA GLY A 45 -6.15 -1.63 -1.16
C GLY A 45 -7.66 -1.76 -1.03
N LYS A 46 -8.35 -2.14 -2.12
CA LYS A 46 -9.80 -2.39 -2.11
C LYS A 46 -10.20 -3.59 -1.23
N SER A 47 -9.41 -4.66 -1.23
CA SER A 47 -9.70 -5.86 -0.41
C SER A 47 -9.55 -5.66 1.10
N ILE A 48 -8.96 -4.54 1.53
CA ILE A 48 -8.65 -4.28 2.95
C ILE A 48 -9.36 -3.05 3.52
N GLU A 49 -10.26 -2.43 2.76
CA GLU A 49 -10.98 -1.21 3.16
C GLU A 49 -11.77 -1.41 4.45
N GLU A 50 -12.38 -2.60 4.62
CA GLU A 50 -13.19 -2.96 5.80
C GLU A 50 -12.36 -2.95 7.10
N TYR A 51 -11.04 -3.11 7.02
CA TYR A 51 -10.16 -3.15 8.18
C TYR A 51 -9.63 -1.77 8.60
N ARG A 52 -9.97 -0.71 7.84
CA ARG A 52 -9.67 0.69 8.18
C ARG A 52 -8.22 0.90 8.60
N LEU A 53 -7.28 0.53 7.73
CA LEU A 53 -5.87 0.79 7.96
C LEU A 53 -5.62 2.30 8.08
N PHE A 54 -4.66 2.67 8.91
CA PHE A 54 -4.16 4.02 9.01
C PHE A 54 -3.37 4.39 7.75
N TRP A 55 -2.55 3.47 7.23
CA TRP A 55 -2.03 3.51 5.87
C TRP A 55 -1.63 2.13 5.36
N MET A 56 -1.62 1.98 4.02
CA MET A 56 -0.77 1.02 3.32
C MET A 56 0.45 1.77 2.76
N GLU A 57 1.64 1.27 3.10
CA GLU A 57 2.92 1.90 2.81
C GLU A 57 3.61 1.22 1.63
N ASP A 58 4.24 2.03 0.78
CA ASP A 58 5.09 1.60 -0.33
C ASP A 58 4.46 0.51 -1.23
N PRO A 59 3.23 0.73 -1.74
CA PRO A 59 2.47 -0.29 -2.47
C PRO A 59 3.13 -0.74 -3.78
N THR A 60 3.81 0.18 -4.47
CA THR A 60 4.46 -0.01 -5.77
C THR A 60 5.77 0.80 -5.78
N PRO A 61 6.75 0.45 -6.64
CA PRO A 61 7.90 1.32 -6.88
C PRO A 61 7.46 2.73 -7.28
N ALA A 62 8.08 3.76 -6.68
CA ALA A 62 7.62 5.15 -6.70
C ALA A 62 8.32 6.04 -7.73
N GLU A 63 9.12 5.47 -8.64
CA GLU A 63 9.86 6.22 -9.67
C GLU A 63 8.90 6.93 -10.64
N ASN A 64 7.74 6.32 -10.93
CA ASN A 64 6.69 6.94 -11.73
C ASN A 64 5.50 7.33 -10.86
N ARG A 65 5.33 8.64 -10.64
CA ARG A 65 4.22 9.19 -9.82
C ARG A 65 2.83 8.88 -10.39
N GLU A 66 2.71 8.66 -11.71
CA GLU A 66 1.44 8.32 -12.35
C GLU A 66 0.92 6.94 -11.94
N CYS A 67 1.80 6.05 -11.46
CA CYS A 67 1.41 4.75 -10.92
C CYS A 67 0.41 4.88 -9.76
N PHE A 68 0.56 5.90 -8.91
CA PHE A 68 -0.34 6.12 -7.78
C PHE A 68 -1.73 6.60 -8.20
N ARG A 69 -1.87 7.18 -9.39
CA ARG A 69 -3.18 7.61 -9.91
C ARG A 69 -4.12 6.43 -10.08
N LEU A 70 -3.63 5.30 -10.57
CA LEU A 70 -4.42 4.07 -10.74
C LEU A 70 -4.85 3.50 -9.38
N ILE A 71 -3.94 3.47 -8.41
CA ILE A 71 -4.26 2.99 -7.06
C ILE A 71 -5.36 3.86 -6.46
N ARG A 72 -5.20 5.19 -6.53
CA ARG A 72 -6.13 6.15 -5.93
C ARG A 72 -7.52 6.16 -6.58
N GLN A 73 -7.66 5.70 -7.82
CA GLN A 73 -8.95 5.56 -8.50
C GLN A 73 -9.79 4.39 -8.00
N HIS A 74 -9.18 3.41 -7.34
CA HIS A 74 -9.82 2.13 -7.07
C HIS A 74 -9.93 1.78 -5.58
N THR A 75 -9.27 2.55 -4.70
CA THR A 75 -9.40 2.34 -3.26
C THR A 75 -9.44 3.63 -2.46
N VAL A 76 -10.16 3.58 -1.34
CA VAL A 76 -10.16 4.64 -0.32
C VAL A 76 -9.15 4.39 0.81
N THR A 77 -8.49 3.22 0.83
CA THR A 77 -7.42 2.94 1.81
C THR A 77 -6.33 4.02 1.74
N PRO A 78 -5.96 4.64 2.87
CA PRO A 78 -4.92 5.67 2.87
C PRO A 78 -3.57 5.12 2.41
N ILE A 79 -2.82 5.91 1.64
CA ILE A 79 -1.53 5.52 1.06
C ILE A 79 -0.43 6.35 1.70
N ALA A 80 0.58 5.68 2.24
CA ALA A 80 1.84 6.30 2.62
C ALA A 80 2.93 5.91 1.60
N VAL A 81 3.84 6.83 1.34
CA VAL A 81 5.02 6.56 0.50
C VAL A 81 6.23 7.27 1.12
N GLY A 82 7.30 6.51 1.38
CA GLY A 82 8.55 7.00 1.96
C GLY A 82 9.55 7.50 0.91
N LYS A 83 10.40 8.49 1.25
CA LYS A 83 11.28 9.24 0.31
C LYS A 83 12.25 8.35 -0.50
N CYS A 84 11.98 8.17 -1.79
CA CYS A 84 13.04 8.05 -2.81
C CYS A 84 13.16 9.39 -3.56
N SER A 85 13.69 10.40 -2.87
CA SER A 85 14.03 11.67 -3.49
C SER A 85 15.42 12.06 -3.02
N THR A 86 16.44 11.64 -3.77
CA THR A 86 17.57 12.53 -3.99
C THR A 86 17.02 13.73 -4.75
N ALA A 87 16.89 14.85 -4.04
CA ALA A 87 16.36 16.06 -4.65
C ALA A 87 17.35 16.59 -5.70
N SER A 88 16.81 16.81 -6.90
CA SER A 88 17.14 17.83 -7.90
C SER A 88 18.59 17.98 -8.37
N GLY A 89 18.76 17.77 -9.68
CA GLY A 89 19.90 18.27 -10.44
C GLY A 89 20.16 19.74 -10.17
N THR A 90 21.45 20.06 -10.17
CA THR A 90 22.02 21.40 -10.15
C THR A 90 21.32 22.29 -11.16
N ALA A 91 20.58 23.29 -10.67
CA ALA A 91 20.31 24.49 -11.45
C ALA A 91 21.65 25.21 -11.62
N SER A 92 22.30 25.02 -12.76
CA SER A 92 23.40 25.87 -13.19
C SER A 92 22.81 27.17 -13.74
N SER A 93 23.25 28.25 -13.11
CA SER A 93 23.06 29.67 -13.42
C SER A 93 23.32 30.06 -14.87
#